data_AF-A0A0C1MY53-F1
#
_entry.id   AF-A0A0C1MY53-F1
#
_cell.length_a   1.000
_cell.length_b   1.000
_cell.length_c   1.000
_cell.angle_alpha   90.00
_cell.angle_beta   90.00
_cell.angle_gamma   90.00
#
_symmetry.space_group_name_H-M   'P 1'
#
loop_
_entity.id
_entity.type
_entity.pdbx_description
1 polymer ?
#
loop_
_entity_poly.entity_id
_entity_poly.type
_entity_poly.pdbx_seq_one_letter_code
_entity_poly.pdbx_strand_id
1 'polypeptide(L)'
;MLPLFKAYPQLQAKLPYVSLAELSTPVHKLNNIEKTLNAEQLYIKRDDLSSSIYGGNKIRKLEFLLGDVLNQHSKRVLTFG
;
A
#
# COMPACT_ATOMS: atom_id res chain seq x y z
N MET A 1 8.85 -1.58 -10.87
CA MET A 1 8.30 -2.94 -10.71
C MET A 1 8.09 -3.19 -9.22
N LEU A 2 6.89 -3.64 -8.82
CA LEU A 2 6.58 -3.91 -7.40
C LEU A 2 7.52 -4.98 -6.82
N PRO A 3 7.98 -4.85 -5.55
CA PRO A 3 8.80 -5.88 -4.90
C PRO A 3 8.15 -7.27 -4.92
N LEU A 4 6.82 -7.34 -4.83
CA LEU A 4 6.05 -8.58 -4.93
C LEU A 4 6.27 -9.30 -6.27
N PHE A 5 6.18 -8.59 -7.39
CA PHE A 5 6.39 -9.17 -8.72
C PHE A 5 7.86 -9.46 -9.00
N LYS A 6 8.78 -8.73 -8.40
CA LYS A 6 10.21 -9.07 -8.44
C LYS A 6 10.49 -10.40 -7.72
N ALA A 7 9.88 -10.61 -6.55
CA ALA A 7 10.04 -11.84 -5.77
C ALA A 7 9.28 -13.03 -6.38
N TYR A 8 8.13 -12.78 -7.02
CA TYR A 8 7.26 -13.80 -7.61
C TYR A 8 6.80 -13.39 -9.02
N PRO A 9 7.66 -13.52 -10.04
CA PRO A 9 7.36 -13.06 -11.40
C PRO A 9 6.07 -13.66 -12.00
N GLN A 10 5.77 -14.92 -11.67
CA GLN A 10 4.56 -15.62 -12.09
C GLN A 10 3.25 -14.95 -11.62
N LEU A 11 3.29 -14.12 -10.58
CA LEU A 11 2.12 -13.38 -10.10
C LEU A 11 1.80 -12.18 -10.99
N GLN A 12 2.78 -11.59 -11.67
CA GLN A 12 2.55 -10.43 -12.53
C GLN A 12 1.57 -10.76 -13.68
N ALA A 13 1.59 -12.00 -14.16
CA ALA A 13 0.67 -12.47 -15.20
C ALA A 13 -0.74 -12.83 -14.67
N LYS A 14 -0.90 -13.00 -13.35
CA LYS A 14 -2.12 -13.52 -12.72
C LYS A 14 -2.86 -12.49 -11.86
N LEU A 15 -2.17 -11.45 -11.42
CA LEU A 15 -2.73 -10.41 -10.55
C LEU A 15 -2.81 -9.10 -11.33
N PRO A 16 -4.00 -8.73 -11.82
CA PRO A 16 -4.24 -7.40 -12.35
C PRO A 16 -3.84 -6.34 -11.33
N TYR A 17 -3.17 -5.29 -11.80
CA TYR A 17 -2.61 -4.23 -10.97
C TYR A 17 -2.72 -2.89 -11.69
N VAL A 18 -3.15 -1.86 -10.97
CA VAL A 18 -3.08 -0.46 -11.40
C VAL A 18 -2.25 0.33 -10.40
N SER A 19 -1.39 1.23 -10.89
CA SER A 19 -0.56 2.07 -10.04
C SER A 19 -1.37 3.26 -9.54
N LEU A 20 -1.58 3.33 -8.22
CA LEU A 20 -2.30 4.43 -7.54
C LEU A 20 -1.47 5.02 -6.40
N ALA A 21 -0.63 4.22 -5.77
CA ALA A 21 0.13 4.62 -4.58
C ALA A 21 1.50 5.20 -4.95
N GLU A 22 1.92 6.22 -4.19
CA GLU A 22 3.26 6.78 -4.19
C GLU A 22 4.14 5.96 -3.22
N LEU A 23 4.97 5.08 -3.79
CA LEU A 23 5.76 4.10 -3.04
C LEU A 23 7.27 4.21 -3.37
N SER A 24 8.18 3.85 -2.45
CA SER A 24 7.95 3.33 -1.09
C SER A 24 7.68 4.43 -0.06
N THR A 25 6.79 4.15 0.91
CA THR A 25 6.57 5.03 2.05
C THR A 25 7.70 4.90 3.08
N PRO A 26 8.11 6.01 3.73
CA PRO A 26 9.25 6.01 4.64
C PRO A 26 8.94 5.23 5.94
N VAL A 27 10.01 4.77 6.59
CA VAL A 27 9.97 4.15 7.92
C VAL A 27 10.72 5.06 8.88
N HIS A 28 10.06 5.54 9.92
CA HIS A 28 10.65 6.44 10.91
C HIS A 28 10.84 5.75 12.25
N LYS A 29 12.01 5.94 12.87
CA LYS A 29 12.23 5.54 14.26
C LYS A 29 11.56 6.54 15.21
N LEU A 30 10.90 6.04 16.24
CA LEU A 30 10.08 6.84 17.16
C LEU A 30 10.80 7.07 18.51
N ASN A 31 11.97 7.70 18.48
CA ASN A 31 12.85 7.87 19.66
C ASN A 31 12.16 8.46 20.90
N ASN A 32 11.25 9.42 20.73
CA ASN A 32 10.55 10.04 21.86
C ASN A 32 9.50 9.12 22.49
N ILE A 33 8.84 8.29 21.66
CA ILE A 33 7.85 7.32 22.13
C ILE A 33 8.55 6.12 22.77
N GLU A 34 9.68 5.67 22.23
CA GLU A 34 10.55 4.65 22.86
C GLU A 34 10.85 5.02 24.32
N LYS A 35 11.32 6.24 24.57
CA LYS A 35 11.60 6.75 25.92
C LYS A 35 10.36 6.76 26.83
N THR A 36 9.22 7.17 26.28
CA THR A 36 7.97 7.29 27.04
C THR A 36 7.41 5.92 27.43
N LEU A 37 7.56 4.93 26.56
CA LEU A 37 7.03 3.58 26.75
C LEU A 37 8.04 2.61 27.37
N ASN A 38 9.27 3.06 27.65
CA ASN A 38 10.41 2.19 28.01
C ASN A 38 10.56 1.00 27.03
N ALA A 39 10.45 1.29 25.73
CA ALA A 39 10.53 0.32 24.65
C ALA A 39 11.77 0.58 23.79
N GLU A 40 12.26 -0.45 23.09
CA GLU A 40 13.35 -0.36 22.14
C GLU A 40 12.88 -0.78 20.74
N GLN A 41 13.55 -0.24 19.72
CA GLN A 41 13.32 -0.59 18.31
C GLN A 41 11.88 -0.32 17.85
N LEU A 42 11.33 0.83 18.23
CA LEU A 42 10.01 1.26 17.80
C LEU A 42 10.09 2.09 16.51
N TYR A 43 9.42 1.60 15.48
CA TYR A 43 9.36 2.24 14.16
C TYR A 43 7.92 2.34 13.69
N ILE A 44 7.65 3.36 12.86
CA ILE A 44 6.40 3.50 12.13
C ILE A 44 6.66 3.52 10.64
N LYS A 45 5.93 2.69 9.90
CA LYS A 45 5.84 2.79 8.44
C LYS A 45 4.77 3.81 8.09
N ARG A 46 5.15 4.90 7.42
CA ARG A 46 4.29 6.04 7.11
C ARG A 46 3.39 5.78 5.91
N ASP A 47 2.58 4.74 6.01
CA ASP A 47 1.60 4.41 4.96
C ASP A 47 0.54 5.48 4.78
N ASP A 48 0.36 6.38 5.75
CA ASP A 48 -0.41 7.62 5.60
C ASP A 48 0.12 8.54 4.49
N LEU A 49 1.39 8.38 4.07
CA LEU A 49 2.02 9.13 2.98
C LEU A 49 2.04 8.37 1.65
N SER A 50 1.18 7.35 1.49
CA SER A 50 1.11 6.53 0.27
C SER A 50 0.42 7.22 -0.91
N SER A 51 -0.10 8.43 -0.75
CA SER A 51 -0.65 9.28 -1.83
C SER A 51 -0.84 10.71 -1.34
N SER A 52 -0.66 11.67 -2.24
CA SER A 52 -0.95 13.09 -2.03
C SER A 52 -2.43 13.44 -1.83
N ILE A 53 -3.37 12.64 -2.32
CA ILE A 53 -4.81 12.89 -2.19
C ILE A 53 -5.38 12.19 -0.95
N TYR A 54 -5.14 10.87 -0.86
CA TYR A 54 -5.63 10.04 0.23
C TYR A 54 -4.69 8.85 0.43
N GLY A 55 -3.79 8.98 1.39
CA GLY A 55 -2.88 7.90 1.77
C GLY A 55 -3.55 6.82 2.63
N GLY A 56 -2.72 6.05 3.33
CA GLY A 56 -3.11 4.96 4.20
C GLY A 56 -2.95 3.58 3.56
N ASN A 57 -3.38 2.55 4.28
CA ASN A 57 -3.29 1.17 3.84
C ASN A 57 -4.29 0.82 2.72
N LYS A 58 -5.43 1.50 2.64
CA LYS A 58 -6.50 1.21 1.68
C LYS A 58 -6.02 1.34 0.24
N ILE A 59 -5.21 2.35 -0.07
CA ILE A 59 -4.75 2.57 -1.44
C ILE A 59 -3.92 1.38 -1.97
N ARG A 60 -3.10 0.75 -1.12
CA ARG A 60 -2.32 -0.45 -1.48
C ARG A 60 -3.22 -1.63 -1.89
N LYS A 61 -4.36 -1.80 -1.20
CA LYS A 61 -5.34 -2.84 -1.53
C LYS A 61 -6.07 -2.50 -2.83
N LEU A 62 -6.41 -1.22 -3.02
CA LEU A 62 -7.15 -0.76 -4.19
C LEU A 62 -6.35 -0.90 -5.48
N GLU A 63 -5.02 -0.83 -5.46
CA GLU A 63 -4.19 -1.07 -6.66
C GLU A 63 -4.46 -2.45 -7.30
N PHE A 64 -4.76 -3.48 -6.51
CA PHE A 64 -5.11 -4.81 -7.03
C PHE A 64 -6.61 -4.95 -7.31
N LEU A 65 -7.47 -4.48 -6.39
CA LEU A 65 -8.92 -4.56 -6.57
C LEU A 65 -9.38 -3.78 -7.80
N LEU A 66 -8.90 -2.55 -7.97
CA LEU A 66 -9.24 -1.72 -9.13
C LEU A 66 -8.52 -2.20 -10.39
N GLY A 67 -7.33 -2.81 -10.26
CA GLY A 67 -6.69 -3.52 -11.36
C GLY A 67 -7.60 -4.63 -11.91
N ASP A 68 -8.22 -5.42 -11.03
CA ASP A 68 -9.15 -6.48 -11.43
C ASP A 68 -10.46 -5.94 -12.01
N VAL A 69 -11.03 -4.88 -11.41
CA VAL A 69 -12.21 -4.18 -11.96
C VAL A 69 -11.95 -3.69 -13.39
N LEU A 70 -10.77 -3.11 -13.64
CA LEU A 70 -10.37 -2.65 -14.98
C LEU A 70 -10.21 -3.82 -15.95
N ASN A 71 -9.60 -4.93 -15.50
CA ASN A 71 -9.46 -6.16 -16.28
C ASN A 71 -10.82 -6.78 -16.66
N GLN A 72 -11.84 -6.61 -15.81
CA GLN A 72 -13.22 -7.04 -16.08
C GLN A 72 -14.05 -6.03 -16.89
N HIS A 73 -13.44 -4.91 -17.33
CA HIS A 73 -14.12 -3.82 -18.04
C HIS A 73 -15.34 -3.23 -17.29
N SER A 74 -15.34 -3.33 -15.96
CA SER A 74 -16.40 -2.76 -15.12
C SER A 74 -16.26 -1.23 -15.04
N LYS A 75 -17.40 -0.54 -15.14
CA LYS A 75 -17.44 0.94 -15.14
C LYS A 75 -17.82 1.57 -13.79
N ARG A 76 -18.19 0.75 -12.81
CA ARG A 76 -18.70 1.21 -11.51
C ARG A 76 -18.15 0.32 -10.41
N VAL A 77 -17.83 0.94 -9.28
CA VAL A 77 -17.41 0.27 -8.05
C VAL A 77 -18.36 0.70 -6.95
N LEU A 78 -18.89 -0.27 -6.21
CA LEU A 78 -19.67 -0.04 -5.00
C LEU A 78 -18.85 -0.55 -3.82
N THR A 79 -18.69 0.29 -2.81
CA THR A 79 -18.08 -0.09 -1.53
C THR A 79 -18.89 0.58 -0.42
N PHE A 80 -18.82 0.03 0.78
CA PHE A 80 -19.51 0.53 1.96
C PHE A 80 -18.63 0.31 3.18
N GLY A 81 -18.81 1.14 4.21
CA GLY A 81 -18.02 1.10 5.44
C GLY A 81 -17.72 2.48 6.00
#